data_AF-A0A5C7Z0Y2-F1
#
_entry.id   AF-A0A5C7Z0Y2-F1
#
_cell.length_a   1.000
_cell.length_b   1.000
_cell.length_c   1.000
_cell.angle_alpha   90.00
_cell.angle_beta   90.00
_cell.angle_gamma   90.00
#
_symmetry.space_group_name_H-M   'P 1'
#
loop_
_entity.id
_entity.type
_entity.pdbx_description
1 polymer ?
#
loop_
_entity_poly.entity_id
_entity_poly.type
_entity_poly.pdbx_seq_one_letter_code
_entity_poly.pdbx_strand_id
1 'polypeptide(L)'
;MKNRFLMFLLGFSFFGFSQDTLLVPIDSVEVEVPVIDSIEVTFTGNDIHNPTALLAFYEKMYQLEQNKSGKINIVHIGDSHIQADLFTAKIRAQFQKVYGNGGFGFTFPYGVAKTNNSAPIRYSASGNFQSFRNLYADANRPVGLSGFSMETTSKDFAIQLNVKDAQYHFTKLKVITPQNVNLFDVSISNKNIVVERKVPKKITHKVKSGEVLGGIADKYNVSLKALKKANGLKSDMIRDGKVLTIPTKGTQTKATTKTEYIPIELQAT
;
A
#
# COMPACT_ATOMS: atom_id res chain seq x y z
N MET A 1 -29.37 -33.89 -8.47
CA MET A 1 -30.24 -32.75 -8.07
C MET A 1 -30.73 -32.98 -6.66
N LYS A 2 -30.53 -31.98 -5.79
CA LYS A 2 -31.19 -31.65 -4.52
C LYS A 2 -31.87 -32.77 -3.71
N ASN A 3 -31.52 -32.91 -2.42
CA ASN A 3 -32.35 -32.35 -1.35
C ASN A 3 -31.61 -32.31 0.00
N ARG A 4 -32.00 -31.30 0.78
CA ARG A 4 -31.46 -30.84 2.08
C ARG A 4 -32.22 -31.51 3.24
N PHE A 5 -31.71 -31.33 4.48
CA PHE A 5 -32.39 -30.99 5.78
C PHE A 5 -31.86 -31.86 6.95
N LEU A 6 -31.14 -31.30 7.95
CA LEU A 6 -31.53 -30.65 9.24
C LEU A 6 -31.35 -31.59 10.45
N MET A 7 -30.61 -31.15 11.49
CA MET A 7 -30.86 -31.53 12.91
C MET A 7 -30.05 -30.57 13.82
N PHE A 8 -30.70 -29.69 14.59
CA PHE A 8 -31.24 -29.78 15.97
C PHE A 8 -30.20 -29.81 17.11
N LEU A 9 -30.36 -28.83 17.99
CA LEU A 9 -29.63 -28.54 19.22
C LEU A 9 -30.17 -29.40 20.37
N LEU A 10 -29.32 -29.89 21.27
CA LEU A 10 -29.74 -30.40 22.58
C LEU A 10 -28.57 -30.33 23.56
N GLY A 11 -28.77 -29.58 24.66
CA GLY A 11 -27.90 -29.60 25.83
C GLY A 11 -28.22 -30.79 26.72
N PHE A 12 -27.26 -31.15 27.59
CA PHE A 12 -27.50 -32.04 28.71
C PHE A 12 -26.59 -31.65 29.88
N SER A 13 -27.23 -31.34 31.01
CA SER A 13 -26.62 -31.29 32.34
C SER A 13 -26.51 -32.73 32.88
N PHE A 14 -25.43 -33.06 33.58
CA PHE A 14 -25.37 -34.23 34.45
C PHE A 14 -24.66 -33.89 35.75
N PHE A 15 -25.34 -34.20 36.85
CA PHE A 15 -24.85 -34.16 38.23
C PHE A 15 -24.46 -35.58 38.66
N GLY A 16 -23.37 -35.68 39.43
CA GLY A 16 -23.16 -36.68 40.47
C GLY A 16 -22.44 -37.97 40.06
N PHE A 17 -21.29 -38.26 40.69
CA PHE A 17 -21.15 -39.32 41.70
C PHE A 17 -19.75 -39.24 42.34
N SER A 18 -19.70 -39.35 43.67
CA SER A 18 -18.50 -39.41 44.50
C SER A 18 -18.13 -40.87 44.76
N GLN A 19 -16.83 -41.21 44.77
CA GLN A 19 -16.30 -42.27 45.62
C GLN A 19 -14.87 -41.96 46.07
N ASP A 20 -14.69 -42.13 47.38
CA ASP A 20 -13.48 -41.98 48.18
C ASP A 20 -12.38 -42.97 47.82
N THR A 21 -11.14 -42.48 47.75
CA THR A 21 -9.93 -43.27 47.99
C THR A 21 -8.99 -42.49 48.90
N LEU A 22 -8.80 -43.03 50.10
CA LEU A 22 -7.80 -42.60 51.09
C LEU A 22 -6.39 -42.83 50.53
N LEU A 23 -5.63 -41.76 50.30
CA LEU A 23 -4.17 -41.79 50.21
C LEU A 23 -3.54 -40.62 50.98
N VAL A 24 -2.43 -40.98 51.62
CA VAL A 24 -1.58 -40.32 52.64
C VAL A 24 -1.25 -38.84 52.34
N PRO A 25 -1.21 -37.95 53.37
CA PRO A 25 -0.89 -36.54 53.19
C PRO A 25 0.57 -36.35 52.80
N ILE A 26 0.78 -35.78 51.61
CA ILE A 26 2.04 -35.11 51.28
C ILE A 26 1.82 -33.65 51.65
N ASP A 27 2.53 -33.19 52.67
CA ASP A 27 2.60 -31.78 52.99
C ASP A 27 3.47 -31.09 51.92
N SER A 28 2.84 -30.74 50.82
CA SER A 28 3.35 -29.75 49.88
C SER A 28 2.36 -28.61 49.87
N VAL A 29 2.76 -27.49 50.47
CA VAL A 29 2.11 -26.21 50.29
C VAL A 29 2.25 -25.85 48.80
N GLU A 30 1.25 -26.19 48.01
CA GLU A 30 1.03 -25.54 46.73
C GLU A 30 0.53 -24.13 47.06
N VAL A 31 1.43 -23.17 46.96
CA VAL A 31 1.02 -21.79 46.78
C VAL A 31 0.40 -21.74 45.38
N GLU A 32 -0.92 -21.91 45.29
CA GLU A 32 -1.66 -21.31 44.18
C GLU A 32 -1.39 -19.82 44.27
N VAL A 33 -0.36 -19.36 43.57
CA VAL A 33 -0.29 -17.96 43.17
C VAL A 33 -1.40 -17.85 42.13
N PRO A 34 -2.55 -17.20 42.42
CA PRO A 34 -3.43 -16.82 41.34
C PRO A 34 -2.57 -15.98 40.40
N VAL A 35 -2.35 -16.48 39.18
CA VAL A 35 -1.85 -15.63 38.11
C VAL A 35 -3.00 -14.66 37.84
N ILE A 36 -2.99 -13.55 38.57
CA ILE A 36 -3.91 -12.43 38.39
C ILE A 36 -3.51 -11.78 37.07
N ASP A 37 -3.96 -12.36 35.96
CA ASP A 37 -3.73 -11.82 34.60
C ASP A 37 -4.70 -10.68 34.27
N SER A 38 -5.47 -10.22 35.27
CA SER A 38 -6.43 -9.13 35.15
C SER A 38 -6.62 -8.46 36.50
N ILE A 39 -6.04 -7.28 36.68
CA ILE A 39 -6.41 -6.39 37.79
C ILE A 39 -7.72 -5.72 37.36
N GLU A 40 -8.79 -5.94 38.12
CA GLU A 40 -10.04 -5.24 37.92
C GLU A 40 -9.84 -3.76 38.33
N VAL A 41 -9.63 -2.90 37.33
CA VAL A 41 -9.48 -1.45 37.56
C VAL A 41 -10.87 -0.82 37.57
N THR A 42 -11.35 -0.41 38.74
CA THR A 42 -12.62 0.32 38.87
C THR A 42 -12.41 1.78 38.48
N PHE A 43 -12.92 2.17 37.31
CA PHE A 43 -12.86 3.55 36.81
C PHE A 43 -13.94 4.40 37.49
N THR A 44 -13.55 5.33 38.38
CA THR A 44 -14.46 6.25 39.08
C THR A 44 -14.37 7.66 38.48
N GLY A 45 -14.54 7.78 37.17
CA GLY A 45 -14.51 9.08 36.48
C GLY A 45 -13.70 9.05 35.18
N ASN A 46 -13.58 10.20 34.53
CA ASN A 46 -12.77 10.37 33.32
C ASN A 46 -11.39 10.91 33.69
N ASP A 47 -10.70 10.20 34.58
CA ASP A 47 -9.41 10.60 35.14
C ASP A 47 -8.24 9.97 34.36
N ILE A 48 -7.13 10.69 34.27
CA ILE A 48 -5.89 10.15 33.70
C ILE A 48 -5.25 9.24 34.74
N HIS A 49 -5.26 7.94 34.47
CA HIS A 49 -4.51 6.97 35.25
C HIS A 49 -3.00 7.06 34.93
N ASN A 50 -2.16 7.05 35.95
CA ASN A 50 -0.70 7.21 35.86
C ASN A 50 -0.25 8.52 35.17
N PRO A 51 -0.63 9.69 35.69
CA PRO A 51 -0.30 10.99 35.07
C PRO A 51 1.20 11.26 35.01
N THR A 52 1.99 10.68 35.94
CA THR A 52 3.45 10.82 35.96
C THR A 52 4.10 10.27 34.69
N ALA A 53 3.53 9.23 34.06
CA ALA A 53 4.03 8.70 32.79
C ALA A 53 3.91 9.71 31.63
N LEU A 54 3.02 10.71 31.75
CA LEU A 54 2.84 11.75 30.73
C LEU A 54 3.71 12.98 30.96
N LEU A 55 4.40 13.09 32.11
CA LEU A 55 5.17 14.30 32.44
C LEU A 55 6.22 14.62 31.35
N ALA A 56 7.00 13.62 30.95
CA ALA A 56 8.02 13.78 29.90
C ALA A 56 7.42 14.16 28.53
N PHE A 57 6.17 13.76 28.24
CA PHE A 57 5.46 14.18 27.04
C PHE A 57 5.06 15.65 27.13
N TYR A 58 4.46 16.08 28.25
CA TYR A 58 4.03 17.46 28.44
C TYR A 58 5.20 18.44 28.54
N GLU A 59 6.31 18.05 29.16
CA GLU A 59 7.54 18.86 29.17
C GLU A 59 8.05 19.11 27.74
N LYS A 60 8.07 18.08 26.89
CA LYS A 60 8.45 18.26 25.48
C LYS A 60 7.46 19.13 24.71
N MET A 61 6.16 19.01 24.98
CA MET A 61 5.13 19.86 24.37
C MET A 61 5.34 21.32 24.77
N TYR A 62 5.63 21.59 26.04
CA TYR A 62 5.97 22.92 26.54
C TYR A 62 7.21 23.48 25.85
N GLN A 63 8.29 22.69 25.71
CA GLN A 63 9.49 23.12 24.99
C GLN A 63 9.23 23.43 23.50
N LEU A 64 8.40 22.62 22.82
CA LEU A 64 7.97 22.90 21.45
C LEU A 64 7.11 24.16 21.35
N GLU A 65 6.28 24.44 22.35
CA GLU A 65 5.45 25.63 22.38
C GLU A 65 6.28 26.90 22.52
N GLN A 66 7.14 26.94 23.55
CA GLN A 66 7.95 28.10 23.90
C GLN A 66 9.09 28.33 22.91
N ASN A 67 9.83 27.27 22.59
CA ASN A 67 11.15 27.37 21.96
C ASN A 67 11.19 26.76 20.55
N LYS A 68 10.10 26.12 20.10
CA LYS A 68 10.04 25.35 18.85
C LYS A 68 11.18 24.33 18.73
N SER A 69 11.64 23.82 19.87
CA SER A 69 12.79 22.93 19.96
C SER A 69 12.38 21.52 20.35
N GLY A 70 13.06 20.53 19.77
CA GLY A 70 12.80 19.12 20.00
C GLY A 70 11.83 18.51 18.98
N LYS A 71 11.41 17.27 19.24
CA LYS A 71 10.47 16.53 18.41
C LYS A 71 9.64 15.57 19.26
N ILE A 72 8.35 15.48 18.96
CA ILE A 72 7.45 14.47 19.48
C ILE A 72 6.89 13.68 18.30
N ASN A 73 6.86 12.35 18.45
CA ASN A 73 6.17 11.47 17.52
C ASN A 73 4.88 10.99 18.20
N ILE A 74 3.74 11.24 17.57
CA ILE A 74 2.42 10.79 18.05
C ILE A 74 1.96 9.69 17.09
N VAL A 75 1.60 8.53 17.63
CA VAL A 75 1.11 7.38 16.85
C VAL A 75 -0.35 7.17 17.22
N HIS A 76 -1.22 7.17 16.21
CA HIS A 76 -2.61 6.74 16.35
C HIS A 76 -2.71 5.31 15.82
N ILE A 77 -3.26 4.40 16.64
CA ILE A 77 -3.53 3.02 16.27
C ILE A 77 -5.04 2.84 16.29
N GLY A 78 -5.60 2.31 15.20
CA GLY A 78 -7.05 2.16 15.11
C GLY A 78 -7.50 1.56 13.78
N ASP A 79 -8.76 1.80 13.46
CA ASP A 79 -9.46 1.20 12.33
C ASP A 79 -9.24 1.97 11.00
N SER A 80 -10.16 1.73 10.06
CA SER A 80 -10.15 2.36 8.74
C SER A 80 -10.20 3.90 8.74
N HIS A 81 -10.77 4.56 9.76
CA HIS A 81 -10.82 6.03 9.83
C HIS A 81 -9.46 6.64 10.18
N ILE A 82 -8.71 5.96 11.03
CA ILE A 82 -7.31 6.30 11.35
C ILE A 82 -6.42 5.99 10.13
N GLN A 83 -6.57 4.80 9.52
CA GLN A 83 -5.80 4.40 8.34
C GLN A 83 -6.00 5.34 7.14
N ALA A 84 -7.24 5.77 6.89
CA ALA A 84 -7.59 6.68 5.79
C ALA A 84 -7.18 8.14 6.07
N ASP A 85 -6.64 8.42 7.26
CA ASP A 85 -6.17 9.73 7.68
C ASP A 85 -7.27 10.80 7.74
N LEU A 86 -8.51 10.40 8.07
CA LEU A 86 -9.66 11.31 8.11
C LEU A 86 -9.64 12.20 9.36
N PHE A 87 -9.43 11.58 10.52
CA PHE A 87 -9.35 12.27 11.81
C PHE A 87 -7.92 12.71 12.12
N THR A 88 -6.95 11.85 11.88
CA THR A 88 -5.54 12.08 12.20
C THR A 88 -4.93 13.23 11.39
N ALA A 89 -5.39 13.48 10.16
CA ALA A 89 -4.93 14.63 9.39
C ALA A 89 -5.33 15.95 10.06
N LYS A 90 -6.54 16.03 10.64
CA LYS A 90 -7.00 17.22 11.35
C LYS A 90 -6.23 17.43 12.64
N ILE A 91 -6.02 16.38 13.43
CA ILE A 91 -5.17 16.45 14.63
C ILE A 91 -3.76 16.92 14.24
N ARG A 92 -3.14 16.25 13.26
CA ARG A 92 -1.79 16.60 12.80
C ARG A 92 -1.70 18.06 12.38
N ALA A 93 -2.66 18.56 11.59
CA ALA A 93 -2.68 19.95 11.16
C ALA A 93 -2.79 20.93 12.34
N GLN A 94 -3.64 20.65 13.35
CA GLN A 94 -3.77 21.51 14.52
C GLN A 94 -2.52 21.49 15.40
N PHE A 95 -1.95 20.31 15.64
CA PHE A 95 -0.71 20.19 16.41
C PHE A 95 0.44 20.89 15.70
N GLN A 96 0.61 20.68 14.40
CA GLN A 96 1.69 21.29 13.64
C GLN A 96 1.55 22.81 13.54
N LYS A 97 0.32 23.33 13.56
CA LYS A 97 0.05 24.78 13.62
C LYS A 97 0.56 25.41 14.93
N VAL A 98 0.43 24.71 16.06
CA VAL A 98 0.81 25.21 17.39
C VAL A 98 2.29 24.94 17.69
N TYR A 99 2.73 23.70 17.48
CA TYR A 99 4.04 23.20 17.93
C TYR A 99 5.11 23.14 16.83
N GLY A 100 4.73 23.42 15.58
CA GLY A 100 5.62 23.34 14.42
C GLY A 100 5.49 22.03 13.65
N ASN A 101 5.87 22.06 12.38
CA ASN A 101 5.74 20.92 11.48
C ASN A 101 6.98 19.99 11.53
N GLY A 102 6.84 18.87 12.25
CA GLY A 102 7.88 17.83 12.35
C GLY A 102 7.93 16.80 11.20
N GLY A 103 7.20 17.06 10.11
CA GLY A 103 7.03 16.16 8.96
C GLY A 103 5.77 15.29 9.03
N PHE A 104 5.54 14.49 7.99
CA PHE A 104 4.34 13.64 7.91
C PHE A 104 4.34 12.48 8.91
N GLY A 105 5.52 11.90 9.17
CA GLY A 105 5.71 10.76 10.06
C GLY A 105 5.76 9.42 9.32
N PHE A 106 5.30 8.37 9.99
CA PHE A 106 5.26 7.00 9.46
C PHE A 106 4.21 6.85 8.36
N THR A 107 4.52 6.05 7.35
CA THR A 107 3.63 5.77 6.23
C THR A 107 3.96 4.41 5.60
N PHE A 108 2.96 3.80 4.97
CA PHE A 108 3.05 2.51 4.30
C PHE A 108 2.46 2.62 2.89
N PRO A 109 2.87 1.79 1.90
CA PRO A 109 2.33 1.78 0.54
C PRO A 109 0.87 1.28 0.42
N TYR A 110 -0.06 1.85 1.19
CA TYR A 110 -1.46 1.44 1.29
C TYR A 110 -2.17 1.37 -0.06
N GLY A 111 -1.88 2.30 -0.97
CA GLY A 111 -2.42 2.28 -2.33
C GLY A 111 -1.98 1.06 -3.14
N VAL A 112 -0.73 0.61 -2.96
CA VAL A 112 -0.20 -0.61 -3.61
C VAL A 112 -0.80 -1.86 -2.95
N ALA A 113 -1.02 -1.82 -1.64
CA ALA A 113 -1.75 -2.86 -0.89
C ALA A 113 -3.28 -2.83 -1.09
N LYS A 114 -3.78 -2.05 -2.07
CA LYS A 114 -5.19 -1.96 -2.45
C LYS A 114 -6.12 -1.63 -1.27
N THR A 115 -5.71 -0.66 -0.45
CA THR A 115 -6.50 -0.16 0.68
C THR A 115 -6.48 1.36 0.73
N ASN A 116 -7.30 1.94 1.61
CA ASN A 116 -7.43 3.38 1.78
C ASN A 116 -6.09 4.00 2.12
N ASN A 117 -5.73 5.08 1.42
CA ASN A 117 -4.45 5.74 1.57
C ASN A 117 -4.64 7.23 1.87
N SER A 118 -3.80 7.75 2.76
CA SER A 118 -3.72 9.17 3.11
C SER A 118 -3.45 10.04 1.87
N ALA A 119 -4.02 11.24 1.83
CA ALA A 119 -3.98 12.14 0.68
C ALA A 119 -2.59 12.77 0.39
N PRO A 120 -1.82 13.26 1.40
CA PRO A 120 -0.58 13.98 1.16
C PRO A 120 0.58 13.10 0.65
N ILE A 121 0.49 11.79 0.88
CA ILE A 121 1.49 10.82 0.43
C ILE A 121 0.86 9.80 -0.52
N ARG A 122 1.44 9.64 -1.70
CA ARG A 122 1.02 8.63 -2.67
C ARG A 122 2.16 7.67 -2.97
N TYR A 123 1.76 6.41 -3.15
CA TYR A 123 2.65 5.35 -3.60
C TYR A 123 2.18 4.81 -4.94
N SER A 124 3.14 4.51 -5.79
CA SER A 124 2.99 3.65 -6.96
C SER A 124 4.07 2.58 -6.93
N ALA A 125 3.84 1.46 -7.60
CA ALA A 125 4.84 0.41 -7.71
C ALA A 125 4.78 -0.30 -9.07
N SER A 126 5.92 -0.82 -9.51
CA SER A 126 6.02 -1.83 -10.58
C SER A 126 6.17 -3.22 -9.96
N GLY A 127 5.83 -4.26 -10.71
CA GLY A 127 5.87 -5.65 -10.23
C GLY A 127 4.56 -6.11 -9.60
N ASN A 128 4.50 -7.41 -9.31
CA ASN A 128 3.30 -8.05 -8.80
C ASN A 128 3.39 -8.19 -7.28
N PHE A 129 2.76 -7.26 -6.57
CA PHE A 129 2.70 -7.28 -5.11
C PHE A 129 1.48 -8.05 -4.59
N GLN A 130 1.73 -8.89 -3.60
CA GLN A 130 0.72 -9.44 -2.69
C GLN A 130 0.77 -8.66 -1.37
N SER A 131 -0.35 -8.65 -0.65
CA SER A 131 -0.46 -7.90 0.61
C SER A 131 -1.27 -8.67 1.63
N PHE A 132 -0.80 -8.62 2.88
CA PHE A 132 -1.41 -9.33 4.01
C PHE A 132 -1.71 -8.33 5.12
N ARG A 133 -2.70 -8.66 5.96
CA ARG A 133 -3.25 -7.77 7.00
C ARG A 133 -3.34 -8.52 8.32
N ASN A 134 -3.16 -7.81 9.42
CA ASN A 134 -3.32 -8.33 10.78
C ASN A 134 -4.72 -8.91 11.09
N LEU A 135 -5.72 -8.64 10.23
CA LEU A 135 -7.07 -9.21 10.35
C LEU A 135 -7.08 -10.74 10.24
N TYR A 136 -6.12 -11.33 9.51
CA TYR A 136 -5.99 -12.77 9.36
C TYR A 136 -4.60 -13.18 9.86
N ALA A 137 -4.56 -13.82 11.04
CA ALA A 137 -3.31 -14.30 11.61
C ALA A 137 -2.70 -15.37 10.68
N ASP A 138 -1.52 -15.08 10.15
CA ASP A 138 -0.70 -16.00 9.37
C ASP A 138 0.71 -15.99 9.96
N ALA A 139 1.07 -17.05 10.68
CA ALA A 139 2.36 -17.15 11.36
C ALA A 139 3.55 -17.08 10.40
N ASN A 140 3.34 -17.44 9.13
CA ASN A 140 4.39 -17.39 8.10
C ASN A 140 4.50 -16.00 7.46
N ARG A 141 3.56 -15.09 7.75
CA ARG A 141 3.49 -13.76 7.15
C ARG A 141 3.26 -12.70 8.22
N PRO A 142 4.27 -12.45 9.07
CA PRO A 142 4.16 -11.41 10.08
C PRO A 142 3.91 -10.06 9.41
N VAL A 143 3.02 -9.29 10.02
CA VAL A 143 2.69 -7.93 9.60
C VAL A 143 3.49 -6.92 10.42
N GLY A 144 3.90 -5.82 9.78
CA GLY A 144 4.69 -4.78 10.44
C GLY A 144 3.84 -3.83 11.29
N LEU A 145 4.46 -2.74 11.73
CA LEU A 145 3.84 -1.69 12.56
C LEU A 145 2.59 -1.05 11.91
N SER A 146 2.45 -1.12 10.58
CA SER A 146 1.27 -0.63 9.87
C SER A 146 0.05 -1.55 9.99
N GLY A 147 0.21 -2.77 10.51
CA GLY A 147 -0.78 -3.85 10.42
C GLY A 147 -0.82 -4.53 9.05
N PHE A 148 0.11 -4.19 8.15
CA PHE A 148 0.22 -4.75 6.81
C PHE A 148 1.63 -5.31 6.55
N SER A 149 1.70 -6.28 5.64
CA SER A 149 2.94 -6.67 4.96
C SER A 149 2.71 -6.74 3.45
N MET A 150 3.80 -6.61 2.70
CA MET A 150 3.79 -6.66 1.24
C MET A 150 4.95 -7.50 0.74
N GLU A 151 4.68 -8.34 -0.25
CA GLU A 151 5.66 -9.27 -0.82
C GLU A 151 5.56 -9.26 -2.35
N THR A 152 6.70 -9.44 -3.01
CA THR A 152 6.76 -9.64 -4.46
C THR A 152 7.91 -10.56 -4.81
N THR A 153 7.76 -11.32 -5.90
CA THR A 153 8.82 -12.14 -6.50
C THR A 153 9.47 -11.47 -7.71
N SER A 154 8.95 -10.32 -8.15
CA SER A 154 9.55 -9.50 -9.20
C SER A 154 10.94 -9.05 -8.73
N LYS A 155 11.99 -9.27 -9.54
CA LYS A 155 13.37 -8.87 -9.18
C LYS A 155 13.69 -7.42 -9.54
N ASP A 156 12.91 -6.84 -10.44
CA ASP A 156 13.04 -5.49 -11.00
C ASP A 156 11.91 -4.56 -10.54
N PHE A 157 11.31 -4.86 -9.39
CA PHE A 157 10.26 -4.04 -8.82
C PHE A 157 10.82 -2.67 -8.40
N ALA A 158 9.95 -1.67 -8.40
CA ALA A 158 10.23 -0.36 -7.84
C ALA A 158 9.01 0.10 -7.05
N ILE A 159 9.24 0.75 -5.91
CA ILE A 159 8.20 1.44 -5.14
C ILE A 159 8.56 2.93 -5.16
N GLN A 160 7.65 3.74 -5.68
CA GLN A 160 7.80 5.18 -5.75
C GLN A 160 6.94 5.84 -4.67
N LEU A 161 7.59 6.61 -3.81
CA LEU A 161 6.97 7.51 -2.84
C LEU A 161 6.88 8.92 -3.46
N ASN A 162 5.67 9.44 -3.59
CA ASN A 162 5.41 10.81 -4.03
C ASN A 162 4.77 11.60 -2.89
N VAL A 163 5.46 12.65 -2.44
CA VAL A 163 4.91 13.62 -1.49
C VAL A 163 4.21 14.71 -2.29
N LYS A 164 2.88 14.76 -2.20
CA LYS A 164 2.06 15.72 -2.95
C LYS A 164 2.02 17.10 -2.31
N ASP A 165 2.12 17.13 -0.99
CA ASP A 165 2.03 18.36 -0.22
C ASP A 165 3.43 18.81 0.19
N ALA A 166 3.82 19.99 -0.30
CA ALA A 166 5.16 20.55 -0.10
C ALA A 166 5.52 20.75 1.38
N GLN A 167 4.52 20.91 2.26
CA GLN A 167 4.76 21.05 3.70
C GLN A 167 5.33 19.76 4.33
N TYR A 168 5.23 18.62 3.64
CA TYR A 168 5.73 17.34 4.11
C TYR A 168 6.98 16.86 3.37
N HIS A 169 7.67 17.75 2.66
CA HIS A 169 9.03 17.47 2.21
C HIS A 169 9.93 17.08 3.39
N PHE A 170 10.82 16.12 3.14
CA PHE A 170 11.66 15.54 4.17
C PHE A 170 13.09 15.38 3.66
N THR A 171 14.04 15.43 4.59
CA THR A 171 15.48 15.21 4.32
C THR A 171 15.98 13.89 4.92
N LYS A 172 15.15 13.22 5.74
CA LYS A 172 15.49 11.97 6.40
C LYS A 172 14.44 10.90 6.08
N LEU A 173 14.90 9.78 5.53
CA LEU A 173 14.09 8.59 5.28
C LEU A 173 14.62 7.46 6.16
N LYS A 174 13.72 6.78 6.86
CA LYS A 174 14.03 5.50 7.53
C LYS A 174 13.11 4.45 6.92
N VAL A 175 13.71 3.44 6.29
CA VAL A 175 12.99 2.27 5.76
C VAL A 175 13.04 1.18 6.82
N ILE A 176 11.87 0.66 7.20
CA ILE A 176 11.75 -0.42 8.17
C ILE A 176 11.42 -1.69 7.39
N THR A 177 12.24 -2.72 7.59
CA THR A 177 12.14 -4.02 6.94
C THR A 177 12.06 -5.14 7.97
N PRO A 178 11.57 -6.33 7.61
CA PRO A 178 11.68 -7.50 8.46
C PRO A 178 13.13 -7.68 8.92
N GLN A 179 13.34 -7.87 10.24
CA GLN A 179 14.67 -8.06 10.84
C GLN A 179 15.69 -6.93 10.54
N ASN A 180 15.23 -5.73 10.13
CA ASN A 180 16.08 -4.61 9.72
C ASN A 180 17.09 -4.94 8.60
N VAL A 181 16.81 -5.96 7.77
CA VAL A 181 17.69 -6.28 6.63
C VAL A 181 17.58 -5.24 5.52
N ASN A 182 18.70 -4.88 4.89
CA ASN A 182 18.67 -3.95 3.76
C ASN A 182 18.16 -4.66 2.50
N LEU A 183 16.89 -4.41 2.15
CA LEU A 183 16.21 -5.04 1.01
C LEU A 183 16.03 -4.11 -0.19
N PHE A 184 16.38 -2.83 -0.06
CA PHE A 184 16.03 -1.82 -1.06
C PHE A 184 17.20 -0.87 -1.33
N ASP A 185 17.52 -0.69 -2.61
CA ASP A 185 18.26 0.47 -3.05
C ASP A 185 17.31 1.69 -3.08
N VAL A 186 17.74 2.81 -2.50
CA VAL A 186 16.96 4.04 -2.48
C VAL A 186 17.53 5.03 -3.48
N SER A 187 16.67 5.71 -4.22
CA SER A 187 17.06 6.72 -5.20
C SER A 187 16.11 7.92 -5.23
N ILE A 188 16.62 9.08 -5.61
CA ILE A 188 15.82 10.29 -5.90
C ILE A 188 15.59 10.38 -7.40
N SER A 189 14.36 10.69 -7.83
CA SER A 189 14.10 11.05 -9.22
C SER A 189 14.64 12.45 -9.51
N ASN A 190 15.69 12.58 -10.33
CA ASN A 190 16.37 13.87 -10.55
C ASN A 190 15.73 14.71 -11.67
N LYS A 191 15.16 14.07 -12.70
CA LYS A 191 14.43 14.77 -13.76
C LYS A 191 13.66 13.80 -14.64
N ASN A 192 12.49 14.22 -15.10
CA ASN A 192 11.83 13.62 -16.24
C ASN A 192 12.57 14.05 -17.52
N ILE A 193 13.37 13.17 -18.10
CA ILE A 193 14.03 13.41 -19.37
C ILE A 193 13.03 13.08 -20.48
N VAL A 194 12.56 14.09 -21.19
CA VAL A 194 11.74 13.89 -22.39
C VAL A 194 12.68 13.49 -23.52
N VAL A 195 12.71 12.20 -23.84
CA VAL A 195 13.42 11.70 -25.01
C VAL A 195 12.47 11.75 -26.20
N GLU A 196 12.69 12.71 -27.08
CA GLU A 196 11.98 12.78 -28.35
C GLU A 196 12.62 11.85 -29.37
N ARG A 197 11.81 10.95 -29.96
CA ARG A 197 12.24 10.16 -31.11
C ARG A 197 11.24 10.29 -32.25
N LYS A 198 11.75 10.38 -33.48
CA LYS A 198 10.94 10.27 -34.68
C LYS A 198 10.55 8.80 -34.88
N VAL A 199 9.28 8.49 -34.71
CA VAL A 199 8.72 7.15 -35.00
C VAL A 199 7.85 7.21 -36.24
N PRO A 200 7.71 6.12 -37.01
CA PRO A 200 6.77 6.06 -38.12
C PRO A 200 5.34 6.38 -37.64
N LYS A 201 4.66 7.27 -38.36
CA LYS A 201 3.26 7.65 -38.07
C LYS A 201 2.35 6.46 -38.39
N LYS A 202 1.77 5.87 -37.35
CA LYS A 202 0.76 4.81 -37.49
C LYS A 202 -0.60 5.45 -37.68
N ILE A 203 -1.17 5.33 -38.88
CA ILE A 203 -2.57 5.67 -39.14
C ILE A 203 -3.35 4.35 -39.14
N THR A 204 -4.47 4.31 -38.44
CA THR A 204 -5.41 3.19 -38.50
C THR A 204 -6.67 3.62 -39.25
N HIS A 205 -7.24 2.69 -40.01
CA HIS A 205 -8.47 2.90 -40.77
C HIS A 205 -9.43 1.75 -40.49
N LYS A 206 -10.63 2.06 -39.99
CA LYS A 206 -11.68 1.07 -39.81
C LYS A 206 -12.49 0.97 -41.11
N VAL A 207 -12.45 -0.19 -41.74
CA VAL A 207 -13.17 -0.49 -42.98
C VAL A 207 -14.66 -0.29 -42.76
N LYS A 208 -15.28 0.55 -43.58
CA LYS A 208 -16.72 0.80 -43.64
C LYS A 208 -17.38 -0.12 -44.66
N SER A 209 -18.69 -0.28 -44.53
CA SER A 209 -19.46 -1.10 -45.46
C SER A 209 -19.32 -0.62 -46.89
N GLY A 210 -18.97 -1.55 -47.78
CA GLY A 210 -18.73 -1.29 -49.20
C GLY A 210 -17.33 -0.75 -49.54
N GLU A 211 -16.43 -0.52 -48.59
CA GLU A 211 -15.05 -0.14 -48.89
C GLU A 211 -14.24 -1.37 -49.37
N VAL A 212 -13.45 -1.16 -50.43
CA VAL A 212 -12.52 -2.16 -50.96
C VAL A 212 -11.08 -1.76 -50.69
N LEU A 213 -10.19 -2.76 -50.61
CA LEU A 213 -8.79 -2.54 -50.22
C LEU A 213 -8.04 -1.57 -51.15
N GLY A 214 -8.37 -1.59 -52.46
CA GLY A 214 -7.84 -0.64 -53.45
C GLY A 214 -8.23 0.80 -53.16
N GLY A 215 -9.53 1.07 -52.98
CA GLY A 215 -10.01 2.42 -52.67
C GLY A 215 -9.45 2.97 -51.35
N ILE A 216 -9.23 2.10 -50.36
CA ILE A 216 -8.54 2.48 -49.12
C ILE A 216 -7.06 2.81 -49.40
N ALA A 217 -6.37 2.02 -50.22
CA ALA A 217 -4.98 2.27 -50.58
C ALA A 217 -4.82 3.62 -51.30
N ASP A 218 -5.70 3.92 -52.26
CA ASP A 218 -5.72 5.18 -53.02
C ASP A 218 -6.01 6.38 -52.11
N LYS A 219 -7.00 6.26 -51.23
CA LYS A 219 -7.36 7.28 -50.23
C LYS A 219 -6.17 7.74 -49.39
N TYR A 220 -5.25 6.83 -49.07
CA TYR A 220 -4.07 7.11 -48.26
C TYR A 220 -2.79 7.24 -49.09
N ASN A 221 -2.87 7.21 -50.42
CA ASN A 221 -1.74 7.24 -51.33
C ASN A 221 -0.65 6.20 -50.98
N VAL A 222 -1.07 4.97 -50.68
CA VAL A 222 -0.19 3.82 -50.41
C VAL A 222 -0.41 2.74 -51.44
N SER A 223 0.60 1.93 -51.73
CA SER A 223 0.42 0.80 -52.65
C SER A 223 -0.38 -0.32 -51.99
N LEU A 224 -1.21 -1.00 -52.78
CA LEU A 224 -1.98 -2.17 -52.32
C LEU A 224 -1.06 -3.24 -51.70
N LYS A 225 0.11 -3.46 -52.31
CA LYS A 225 1.15 -4.38 -51.80
C LYS A 225 1.67 -3.97 -50.42
N ALA A 226 1.95 -2.68 -50.20
CA ALA A 226 2.40 -2.18 -48.90
C ALA A 226 1.30 -2.30 -47.85
N LEU A 227 0.06 -1.96 -48.20
CA LEU A 227 -1.09 -2.06 -47.31
C LEU A 227 -1.36 -3.51 -46.89
N LYS A 228 -1.31 -4.46 -47.84
CA LYS A 228 -1.43 -5.89 -47.55
C LYS A 228 -0.31 -6.39 -46.63
N LYS A 229 0.94 -6.03 -46.94
CA LYS A 229 2.11 -6.42 -46.13
C LYS A 229 2.00 -5.89 -44.71
N ALA A 230 1.59 -4.63 -44.52
CA ALA A 230 1.44 -4.00 -43.21
C ALA A 230 0.34 -4.65 -42.34
N ASN A 231 -0.61 -5.35 -42.96
CA ASN A 231 -1.76 -5.97 -42.30
C ASN A 231 -1.76 -7.50 -42.36
N GLY A 232 -0.68 -8.12 -42.83
CA GLY A 232 -0.57 -9.58 -42.99
C GLY A 232 -1.61 -10.18 -43.93
N LEU A 233 -2.13 -9.41 -44.90
CA LEU A 233 -3.18 -9.86 -45.81
C LEU A 233 -2.58 -10.62 -46.99
N LYS A 234 -3.09 -11.83 -47.24
CA LYS A 234 -2.72 -12.65 -48.40
C LYS A 234 -3.59 -12.32 -49.63
N SER A 235 -4.86 -11.97 -49.42
CA SER A 235 -5.82 -11.59 -50.46
C SER A 235 -6.30 -10.15 -50.29
N ASP A 236 -7.09 -9.68 -51.26
CA ASP A 236 -7.68 -8.32 -51.26
C ASP A 236 -9.03 -8.27 -50.52
N MET A 237 -9.50 -9.43 -50.06
CA MET A 237 -10.75 -9.57 -49.33
C MET A 237 -10.62 -8.99 -47.92
N ILE A 238 -11.44 -7.99 -47.62
CA ILE A 238 -11.57 -7.36 -46.32
C ILE A 238 -13.03 -7.41 -45.88
N ARG A 239 -13.26 -7.39 -44.56
CA ARG A 239 -14.60 -7.39 -43.97
C ARG A 239 -14.86 -6.07 -43.30
N ASP A 240 -16.12 -5.66 -43.33
CA ASP A 240 -16.62 -4.49 -42.62
C ASP A 240 -16.20 -4.53 -41.14
N GLY A 241 -15.79 -3.38 -40.61
CA GLY A 241 -15.33 -3.23 -39.24
C GLY A 241 -13.89 -3.66 -38.97
N LYS A 242 -13.19 -4.29 -39.94
CA LYS A 242 -11.77 -4.61 -39.81
C LYS A 242 -10.94 -3.33 -39.68
N VAL A 243 -9.99 -3.29 -38.75
CA VAL A 243 -9.07 -2.16 -38.61
C VAL A 243 -7.78 -2.48 -39.36
N LEU A 244 -7.43 -1.62 -40.31
CA LEU A 244 -6.20 -1.70 -41.09
C LEU A 244 -5.18 -0.69 -40.58
N THR A 245 -3.93 -1.11 -40.44
CA THR A 245 -2.76 -0.25 -40.26
C THR A 245 -2.31 0.28 -41.62
N ILE A 246 -2.35 1.59 -41.80
CA ILE A 246 -1.94 2.26 -43.04
C ILE A 246 -0.44 2.58 -42.96
N PRO A 247 0.40 2.01 -43.84
CA PRO A 247 1.84 2.24 -43.83
C PRO A 247 2.17 3.59 -44.48
N THR A 248 2.21 4.66 -43.69
CA THR A 248 2.61 5.99 -44.18
C THR A 248 4.12 6.22 -44.08
N LYS A 249 4.68 7.02 -45.00
CA LYS A 249 6.08 7.46 -44.95
C LYS A 249 6.33 8.61 -43.96
N GLY A 250 5.27 9.14 -43.34
CA GLY A 250 5.37 10.22 -42.36
C GLY A 250 6.00 9.73 -41.06
N THR A 251 6.80 10.57 -40.42
CA THR A 251 7.24 10.37 -39.04
C THR A 251 6.47 11.29 -38.11
N GLN A 252 6.24 10.85 -36.88
CA GLN A 252 5.70 11.67 -35.81
C GLN A 252 6.69 11.69 -34.65
N THR A 253 6.85 12.84 -34.02
CA THR A 253 7.65 12.97 -32.81
C THR A 253 6.89 12.28 -31.67
N LYS A 254 7.45 11.21 -31.13
CA LYS A 254 6.94 10.57 -29.92
C LYS A 254 7.88 10.90 -28.78
N ALA A 255 7.45 11.83 -27.93
CA ALA A 255 8.06 12.08 -26.64
C ALA A 255 7.86 10.84 -25.75
N THR A 256 8.95 10.29 -25.24
CA THR A 256 8.91 9.28 -24.17
C THR A 256 9.62 9.87 -22.96
N THR A 257 8.92 9.98 -21.85
CA THR A 257 9.52 10.43 -20.59
C THR A 257 10.29 9.28 -19.96
N LYS A 258 11.60 9.45 -19.80
CA LYS A 258 12.45 8.56 -19.01
C LYS A 258 12.81 9.29 -17.71
N THR A 259 12.52 8.69 -16.57
CA THR A 259 12.95 9.21 -15.28
C THR A 259 14.37 8.73 -15.01
N GLU A 260 15.28 9.65 -14.71
CA GLU A 260 16.61 9.32 -14.19
C GLU A 260 16.55 9.20 -12.66
N TYR A 261 17.14 8.13 -12.13
CA TYR A 261 17.21 7.84 -10.70
C TYR A 261 18.64 8.01 -10.23
N ILE A 262 18.85 8.84 -9.21
CA ILE A 262 20.14 9.00 -8.54
C ILE A 262 20.12 8.14 -7.28
N PRO A 263 20.95 7.07 -7.20
CA PRO A 263 21.08 6.27 -5.99
C PRO A 263 21.53 7.12 -4.79
N ILE A 264 21.01 6.80 -3.61
CA ILE A 264 21.42 7.37 -2.33
C ILE A 264 21.96 6.22 -1.48
N GLU A 265 23.14 6.42 -0.89
CA GLU A 265 23.66 5.48 0.10
C GLU A 265 22.83 5.52 1.39
N LEU A 266 22.34 4.36 1.80
CA LEU A 266 21.66 4.19 3.08
C LEU A 266 22.70 4.04 4.19
N GLN A 267 22.67 4.93 5.18
CA GLN A 267 23.44 4.74 6.40
C GLN A 267 22.76 3.67 7.25
N ALA A 268 23.51 2.60 7.57
CA ALA A 268 23.07 1.65 8.59
C ALA A 268 22.99 2.37 9.95
N THR A 269 21.82 2.34 10.58
CA THR A 269 21.61 2.84 11.95
C THR A 269 21.41 1.70 12.91
#